data_AF-A0A964ZCB8-F1
#
_entry.id   AF-A0A964ZCB8-F1
#
_cell.length_a   1.000
_cell.length_b   1.000
_cell.length_c   1.000
_cell.angle_alpha   90.00
_cell.angle_beta   90.00
_cell.angle_gamma   90.00
#
_symmetry.space_group_name_H-M   'P 1'
#
loop_
_entity.id
_entity.type
_entity.pdbx_description
1 polymer ?
#
loop_
_entity_poly.entity_id
_entity_poly.type
_entity_poly.pdbx_seq_one_letter_code
_entity_poly.pdbx_strand_id
1 'polypeptide(L)'
;MTDNHYRRLPPVNDVLAACPPDAPREPMLAAVREELARLRAAVAQGEAMPLSATDVAGRAYARLQRATQPKLVSVINATGIVLHTNLGRAPMSHDAAQAAKRAAEGYLNLEMSLDTGKRSSRQDAVREWLCRLTGAEAATAVNNNAAATVIALRAICLGKEVVLSRGQLIEIGGSFRIPEIMAVSGAILREVGTTNRTRVSDYERAIGPNTGALLRIHPSNYRIGGFTESVAIADLVALGRKHGVPVMDDIGSGALLDFARFGFRDEPSARDSVTAGADLVWFSGDKLLGGPQAGILVGKKEFIGRIEKDPLMRAFRLDKMTLAALEATLRIYLDSERALREVPLLRMLSIPLNELRHRAEQLAVSMNTIEGVSAVAVADEAFVGGGSLPEEKMPTWVVEVTARIAIPGGSRGSPPFSPEVPLTTVSENVLAARLRRGMPAVVTRTRSGKVVFDVRTLFDHQFDATVGALARAASEPQE
;
A
#
# COMPACT_ATOMS: atom_id res chain seq x y z
N MET A 1 11.70 20.67 -58.89
CA MET A 1 11.91 19.33 -58.29
C MET A 1 11.34 19.40 -56.89
N THR A 2 10.25 18.70 -56.63
CA THR A 2 9.62 18.62 -55.30
C THR A 2 10.60 17.98 -54.33
N ASP A 3 10.99 18.73 -53.30
CA ASP A 3 11.92 18.28 -52.27
C ASP A 3 11.28 17.08 -51.54
N ASN A 4 11.79 15.87 -51.77
CA ASN A 4 11.22 14.67 -51.17
C ASN A 4 11.62 14.64 -49.70
N HIS A 5 10.78 15.24 -48.85
CA HIS A 5 11.01 15.37 -47.41
C HIS A 5 11.30 14.03 -46.70
N TYR A 6 10.90 12.90 -47.28
CA TYR A 6 11.21 11.56 -46.75
C TYR A 6 12.68 11.14 -46.90
N ARG A 7 13.46 11.76 -47.80
CA ARG A 7 14.91 11.52 -47.94
C ARG A 7 15.73 12.01 -46.74
N ARG A 8 15.10 12.77 -45.84
CA ARG A 8 15.74 13.30 -44.63
C ARG A 8 15.72 12.32 -43.45
N LEU A 9 15.04 11.17 -43.59
CA LEU A 9 15.03 10.12 -42.56
C LEU A 9 16.20 9.14 -42.75
N PRO A 10 16.92 8.77 -41.68
CA PRO A 10 18.06 7.86 -41.77
C PRO A 10 17.63 6.43 -42.14
N PRO A 11 18.47 5.66 -42.86
CA PRO A 11 18.25 4.24 -43.11
C PRO A 11 18.16 3.44 -41.81
N VAL A 12 17.33 2.39 -41.80
CA VAL A 12 17.17 1.49 -40.64
C VAL A 12 18.51 0.93 -40.16
N ASN A 13 19.40 0.55 -41.09
CA ASN A 13 20.71 -0.02 -40.76
C ASN A 13 21.62 1.01 -40.05
N ASP A 14 21.59 2.27 -40.49
CA ASP A 14 22.41 3.34 -39.91
C ASP A 14 21.92 3.69 -38.49
N VAL A 15 20.60 3.70 -38.29
CA VAL A 15 20.01 3.88 -36.95
C VAL A 15 20.38 2.71 -36.04
N LEU A 16 20.30 1.47 -36.53
CA LEU A 16 20.66 0.28 -35.74
C LEU A 16 22.14 0.24 -35.37
N ALA A 17 23.02 0.69 -36.27
CA ALA A 17 24.45 0.82 -35.98
C ALA A 17 24.74 1.88 -34.90
N ALA A 18 23.85 2.87 -34.75
CA ALA A 18 23.94 3.90 -33.72
C ALA A 18 23.24 3.52 -32.39
N CYS A 19 22.57 2.36 -32.31
CA CYS A 19 21.97 1.87 -31.06
C CYS A 19 23.02 1.28 -30.11
N PRO A 20 22.77 1.26 -28.78
CA PRO A 20 23.65 0.62 -27.81
C PRO A 20 23.89 -0.86 -28.13
N PRO A 21 25.15 -1.36 -28.05
CA PRO A 21 25.50 -2.72 -28.46
C PRO A 21 24.86 -3.80 -27.57
N ASP A 22 24.55 -3.46 -26.32
CA ASP A 22 23.99 -4.39 -25.33
C ASP A 22 22.46 -4.55 -25.48
N ALA A 23 21.83 -3.81 -26.39
CA ALA A 23 20.39 -3.91 -26.60
C ALA A 23 20.03 -5.21 -27.34
N PRO A 24 19.00 -5.96 -26.89
CA PRO A 24 18.51 -7.13 -27.63
C PRO A 24 18.12 -6.76 -29.06
N ARG A 25 18.79 -7.39 -30.04
CA ARG A 25 18.72 -7.00 -31.46
C ARG A 25 17.31 -6.97 -32.03
N GLU A 26 16.50 -7.98 -31.74
CA GLU A 26 15.13 -8.11 -32.25
C GLU A 26 14.18 -7.03 -31.70
N PRO A 27 14.08 -6.85 -30.36
CA PRO A 27 13.34 -5.73 -29.79
C PRO A 27 13.82 -4.35 -30.27
N MET A 28 15.14 -4.18 -30.45
CA MET A 28 15.70 -2.94 -30.96
C MET A 28 15.28 -2.65 -32.40
N LEU A 29 15.35 -3.64 -33.27
CA LEU A 29 14.88 -3.54 -34.65
C LEU A 29 13.40 -3.16 -34.73
N ALA A 30 12.56 -3.76 -33.88
CA ALA A 30 11.15 -3.41 -33.80
C ALA A 30 10.96 -1.94 -33.36
N ALA A 31 11.65 -1.49 -32.30
CA ALA A 31 11.57 -0.12 -31.80
C ALA A 31 12.06 0.92 -32.82
N VAL A 32 13.16 0.63 -33.53
CA VAL A 32 13.67 1.49 -34.62
C VAL A 32 12.67 1.60 -35.76
N ARG A 33 12.04 0.48 -36.17
CA ARG A 33 11.02 0.49 -37.21
C ARG A 33 9.79 1.31 -36.81
N GLU A 34 9.35 1.17 -35.56
CA GLU A 34 8.22 1.93 -35.02
C GLU A 34 8.52 3.44 -34.96
N GLU A 35 9.69 3.83 -34.46
CA GLU A 35 10.08 5.24 -34.39
C GLU A 35 10.20 5.85 -35.79
N LEU A 36 10.85 5.15 -36.73
CA LEU A 36 10.91 5.58 -38.13
C LEU A 36 9.51 5.65 -38.77
N ALA A 37 8.58 4.78 -38.41
CA ALA A 37 7.20 4.87 -38.88
C ALA A 37 6.47 6.10 -38.31
N ARG A 38 6.66 6.45 -37.02
CA ARG A 38 6.13 7.70 -36.44
C ARG A 38 6.71 8.93 -37.13
N LEU A 39 8.03 8.95 -37.33
CA LEU A 39 8.71 10.06 -38.00
C LEU A 39 8.23 10.21 -39.45
N ARG A 40 8.00 9.11 -40.17
CA ARG A 40 7.38 9.14 -41.51
C ARG A 40 5.99 9.77 -41.47
N ALA A 41 5.16 9.42 -40.48
CA ALA A 41 3.82 9.99 -40.33
C ALA A 41 3.86 11.50 -40.01
N ALA A 42 4.78 11.94 -39.14
CA ALA A 42 4.98 13.36 -38.82
C ALA A 42 5.45 14.17 -40.04
N VAL A 43 6.41 13.63 -40.82
CA VAL A 43 6.86 14.24 -42.08
C VAL A 43 5.71 14.34 -43.10
N ALA A 44 4.82 13.34 -43.17
CA ALA A 44 3.64 13.38 -44.03
C ALA A 44 2.66 14.51 -43.66
N GLN A 45 2.66 14.94 -42.40
CA GLN A 45 1.83 16.04 -41.89
C GLN A 45 2.51 17.42 -42.04
N GLY A 46 3.69 17.48 -42.67
CA GLY A 46 4.41 18.73 -42.93
C GLY A 46 5.33 19.17 -41.79
N GLU A 47 5.57 18.32 -40.78
CA GLU A 47 6.53 18.61 -39.73
C GLU A 47 7.96 18.48 -40.27
N ALA A 48 8.70 19.59 -40.31
CA ALA A 48 10.09 19.58 -40.69
C ALA A 48 10.96 19.13 -39.50
N MET A 49 11.52 17.91 -39.59
CA MET A 49 12.47 17.40 -38.60
C MET A 49 13.73 16.85 -39.26
N PRO A 50 14.88 17.54 -39.17
CA PRO A 50 16.17 16.90 -39.36
C PRO A 50 16.51 16.11 -38.10
N LEU A 51 16.47 14.77 -38.16
CA LEU A 51 16.92 13.89 -37.07
C LEU A 51 18.06 13.02 -37.60
N SER A 52 19.19 13.04 -36.90
CA SER A 52 20.32 12.18 -37.21
C SER A 52 19.99 10.72 -36.88
N ALA A 53 20.76 9.76 -37.43
CA ALA A 53 20.64 8.36 -37.07
C ALA A 53 20.76 8.14 -35.54
N THR A 54 21.65 8.91 -34.89
CA THR A 54 21.86 8.90 -33.45
C THR A 54 20.63 9.38 -32.67
N ASP A 55 19.94 10.43 -33.14
CA ASP A 55 18.73 10.94 -32.48
C ASP A 55 17.60 9.90 -32.53
N VAL A 56 17.39 9.29 -33.70
CA VAL A 56 16.38 8.25 -33.88
C VAL A 56 16.72 7.01 -33.07
N ALA A 57 18.01 6.61 -33.03
CA ALA A 57 18.49 5.50 -32.22
C ALA A 57 18.26 5.76 -30.73
N GLY A 58 18.56 6.96 -30.25
CA GLY A 58 18.32 7.38 -28.87
C GLY A 58 16.83 7.35 -28.50
N ARG A 59 15.94 7.85 -29.37
CA ARG A 59 14.49 7.81 -29.16
C ARG A 59 13.94 6.38 -29.16
N ALA A 60 14.34 5.56 -30.14
CA ALA A 60 13.94 4.17 -30.25
C ALA A 60 14.42 3.37 -29.02
N TYR A 61 15.67 3.57 -28.60
CA TYR A 61 16.22 2.95 -27.41
C TYR A 61 15.47 3.37 -26.15
N ALA A 62 15.22 4.67 -25.95
CA ALA A 62 14.47 5.18 -24.81
C ALA A 62 13.04 4.62 -24.76
N ARG A 63 12.36 4.52 -25.91
CA ARG A 63 11.04 3.89 -26.02
C ARG A 63 11.09 2.40 -25.69
N LEU A 64 12.07 1.67 -26.22
CA LEU A 64 12.23 0.25 -25.91
C LEU A 64 12.44 0.07 -24.41
N GLN A 65 13.35 0.82 -23.80
CA GLN A 65 13.61 0.77 -22.37
C GLN A 65 12.33 1.01 -21.56
N ARG A 66 11.48 1.98 -21.95
CA ARG A 66 10.16 2.19 -21.32
C ARG A 66 9.20 1.02 -21.55
N ALA A 67 9.21 0.41 -22.72
CA ALA A 67 8.32 -0.70 -23.08
C ALA A 67 8.71 -2.03 -22.41
N THR A 68 10.00 -2.25 -22.17
CA THR A 68 10.55 -3.46 -21.54
C THR A 68 10.71 -3.32 -20.03
N GLN A 69 10.39 -2.16 -19.46
CA GLN A 69 10.40 -1.98 -18.01
C GLN A 69 9.36 -2.90 -17.35
N PRO A 70 9.70 -3.48 -16.18
CA PRO A 70 8.71 -4.14 -15.35
C PRO A 70 7.52 -3.22 -15.10
N LYS A 71 6.30 -3.74 -15.21
CA LYS A 71 5.09 -2.97 -14.89
C LYS A 71 5.01 -2.60 -13.41
N LEU A 72 5.62 -3.42 -12.54
CA LEU A 72 5.76 -3.17 -11.11
C LEU A 72 7.18 -2.68 -10.85
N VAL A 73 7.31 -1.42 -10.47
CA VAL A 73 8.58 -0.79 -10.11
C VAL A 73 8.56 -0.33 -8.66
N SER A 74 9.74 -0.15 -8.07
CA SER A 74 9.85 0.52 -6.78
C SER A 74 9.45 1.99 -6.92
N VAL A 75 8.69 2.49 -5.95
CA VAL A 75 8.20 3.87 -5.89
C VAL A 75 8.65 4.51 -4.59
N ILE A 76 9.17 5.74 -4.68
CA ILE A 76 9.42 6.58 -3.52
C ILE A 76 8.11 7.25 -3.12
N ASN A 77 7.64 6.95 -1.91
CA ASN A 77 6.43 7.55 -1.35
C ASN A 77 6.78 8.86 -0.62
N ALA A 78 6.50 9.99 -1.25
CA ALA A 78 6.63 11.32 -0.66
C ALA A 78 5.25 11.96 -0.37
N THR A 79 4.21 11.14 -0.21
CA THR A 79 2.84 11.63 -0.01
C THR A 79 2.51 11.91 1.45
N GLY A 80 3.20 11.28 2.40
CA GLY A 80 2.85 11.35 3.82
C GLY A 80 1.72 10.40 4.21
N ILE A 81 1.19 9.62 3.26
CA ILE A 81 0.21 8.56 3.52
C ILE A 81 0.97 7.28 3.87
N VAL A 82 0.90 6.84 5.14
CA VAL A 82 1.68 5.70 5.65
C VAL A 82 1.19 4.37 5.08
N LEU A 83 -0.11 4.09 5.18
CA LEU A 83 -0.80 2.94 4.58
C LEU A 83 -1.41 3.32 3.24
N HIS A 84 -0.54 3.54 2.26
CA HIS A 84 -0.98 3.91 0.91
C HIS A 84 -1.44 2.67 0.12
N THR A 85 -2.74 2.49 -0.05
CA THR A 85 -3.33 1.32 -0.73
C THR A 85 -2.80 1.12 -2.15
N ASN A 86 -2.70 2.19 -2.95
CA ASN A 86 -2.17 2.10 -4.32
C ASN A 86 -0.66 1.80 -4.40
N LEU A 87 0.10 2.04 -3.33
CA LEU A 87 1.55 1.82 -3.29
C LEU A 87 1.93 0.54 -2.50
N GLY A 88 0.94 -0.32 -2.19
CA GLY A 88 1.19 -1.61 -1.57
C GLY A 88 1.08 -1.66 -0.04
N ARG A 89 0.43 -0.67 0.59
CA ARG A 89 0.20 -0.60 2.05
C ARG A 89 1.52 -0.59 2.84
N ALA A 90 1.67 -1.45 3.84
CA ALA A 90 2.82 -1.45 4.73
C ALA A 90 4.06 -2.07 4.07
N PRO A 91 5.19 -1.32 4.00
CA PRO A 91 6.48 -1.92 3.69
C PRO A 91 6.90 -2.90 4.79
N MET A 92 7.47 -4.04 4.40
CA MET A 92 8.01 -5.02 5.34
C MET A 92 9.34 -4.55 5.95
N SER A 93 9.63 -4.99 7.17
CA SER A 93 10.96 -4.83 7.77
C SER A 93 12.03 -5.55 6.95
N HIS A 94 13.30 -5.17 7.15
CA HIS A 94 14.43 -5.84 6.50
C HIS A 94 14.42 -7.35 6.79
N ASP A 95 14.25 -7.75 8.05
CA ASP A 95 14.21 -9.15 8.48
C ASP A 95 13.09 -9.94 7.79
N ALA A 96 11.89 -9.35 7.68
CA ALA A 96 10.76 -9.98 7.01
C ALA A 96 11.00 -10.12 5.49
N ALA A 97 11.56 -9.08 4.84
CA ALA A 97 11.92 -9.14 3.43
C ALA A 97 13.02 -10.19 3.16
N GLN A 98 14.03 -10.29 4.02
CA GLN A 98 15.07 -11.31 3.92
C GLN A 98 14.52 -12.71 4.16
N ALA A 99 13.59 -12.89 5.10
CA ALA A 99 12.92 -14.17 5.34
C ALA A 99 12.13 -14.63 4.11
N ALA A 100 11.35 -13.73 3.48
CA ALA A 100 10.67 -14.01 2.22
C ALA A 100 11.64 -14.37 1.09
N LYS A 101 12.73 -13.61 0.93
CA LYS A 101 13.77 -13.88 -0.07
C LYS A 101 14.38 -15.27 0.11
N ARG A 102 14.85 -15.61 1.32
CA ARG A 102 15.41 -16.94 1.62
C ARG A 102 14.40 -18.05 1.35
N ALA A 103 13.14 -17.83 1.73
CA ALA A 103 12.08 -18.78 1.47
C ALA A 103 11.82 -18.96 -0.04
N ALA A 104 12.01 -17.91 -0.85
CA ALA A 104 11.86 -17.96 -2.30
C ALA A 104 13.02 -18.72 -2.97
N GLU A 105 14.26 -18.44 -2.57
CA GLU A 105 15.50 -18.95 -3.18
C GLU A 105 15.75 -20.44 -2.90
N GLY A 106 15.24 -20.98 -1.79
CA GLY A 106 15.55 -22.35 -1.36
C GLY A 106 14.37 -23.19 -0.85
N TYR A 107 14.73 -24.36 -0.34
CA TYR A 107 13.83 -25.24 0.42
C TYR A 107 13.70 -24.76 1.87
N LEU A 108 12.55 -25.06 2.49
CA LEU A 108 12.31 -24.84 3.91
C LEU A 108 11.49 -25.99 4.49
N ASN A 109 11.58 -26.19 5.80
CA ASN A 109 10.80 -27.13 6.58
C ASN A 109 9.32 -26.67 6.75
N LEU A 110 8.70 -26.26 5.65
CA LEU A 110 7.39 -25.60 5.60
C LEU A 110 6.25 -26.45 6.22
N GLU A 111 6.29 -27.76 5.99
CA GLU A 111 5.30 -28.72 6.50
C GLU A 111 6.02 -29.95 7.07
N MET A 112 7.20 -29.74 7.67
CA MET A 112 8.01 -30.80 8.25
C MET A 112 8.58 -30.36 9.59
N SER A 113 8.38 -31.18 10.62
CA SER A 113 9.08 -31.04 11.89
C SER A 113 10.50 -31.57 11.72
N LEU A 114 11.49 -30.74 12.04
CA LEU A 114 12.89 -31.15 12.01
C LEU A 114 13.23 -32.13 13.14
N ASP A 115 12.58 -32.03 14.29
CA ASP A 115 12.80 -32.92 15.43
C ASP A 115 12.33 -34.36 15.16
N THR A 116 11.20 -34.51 14.45
CA THR A 116 10.58 -35.83 14.23
C THR A 116 10.76 -36.37 12.82
N GLY A 117 11.17 -35.52 11.86
CA GLY A 117 11.22 -35.85 10.44
C GLY A 117 9.86 -36.08 9.78
N LYS A 118 8.75 -35.82 10.48
CA LYS A 118 7.38 -36.08 10.01
C LYS A 118 6.69 -34.81 9.52
N ARG A 119 5.60 -35.00 8.77
CA ARG A 119 4.76 -33.90 8.29
C ARG A 119 4.16 -33.14 9.49
N SER A 120 4.24 -31.81 9.43
CA SER A 120 3.65 -30.88 10.40
C SER A 120 2.71 -29.88 9.71
N SER A 121 1.96 -29.11 10.49
CA SER A 121 1.15 -28.02 9.94
C SER A 121 2.04 -26.81 9.69
N ARG A 122 1.94 -26.22 8.49
CA ARG A 122 2.63 -24.95 8.23
C ARG A 122 2.16 -23.81 9.15
N GLN A 123 0.96 -23.91 9.71
CA GLN A 123 0.42 -22.89 10.61
C GLN A 123 1.22 -22.80 11.90
N ASP A 124 1.93 -23.87 12.27
CA ASP A 124 2.75 -23.92 13.48
C ASP A 124 3.86 -22.84 13.45
N ALA A 125 4.31 -22.42 12.26
CA ALA A 125 5.28 -21.34 12.09
C ALA A 125 4.82 -20.00 12.69
N VAL A 126 3.52 -19.71 12.70
CA VAL A 126 2.98 -18.44 13.21
C VAL A 126 2.11 -18.60 14.45
N ARG A 127 1.54 -19.79 14.66
CA ARG A 127 0.57 -20.08 15.74
C ARG A 127 1.11 -19.69 17.12
N GLU A 128 2.31 -20.15 17.44
CA GLU A 128 2.91 -19.90 18.76
C GLU A 128 3.10 -18.40 19.02
N TRP A 129 3.61 -17.66 18.03
CA TRP A 129 3.84 -16.22 18.16
C TRP A 129 2.53 -15.45 18.31
N LEU A 130 1.53 -15.78 17.50
CA LEU A 130 0.21 -15.15 17.58
C LEU A 130 -0.46 -15.39 18.92
N CYS A 131 -0.43 -16.63 19.44
CA CYS A 131 -0.95 -16.95 20.77
C CYS A 131 -0.22 -16.15 21.87
N ARG A 132 1.12 -16.10 21.83
CA ARG A 132 1.92 -15.33 22.80
C ARG A 132 1.60 -13.83 22.75
N LEU A 133 1.41 -13.26 21.56
CA LEU A 133 1.17 -11.82 21.38
C LEU A 133 -0.27 -11.39 21.70
N THR A 134 -1.24 -12.28 21.56
CA THR A 134 -2.67 -11.95 21.71
C THR A 134 -3.31 -12.53 22.97
N GLY A 135 -2.71 -13.55 23.59
CA GLY A 135 -3.31 -14.31 24.69
C GLY A 135 -4.33 -15.37 24.25
N ALA A 136 -4.53 -15.56 22.94
CA ALA A 136 -5.47 -16.54 22.41
C ALA A 136 -5.00 -17.99 22.62
N GLU A 137 -5.94 -18.91 22.76
CA GLU A 137 -5.67 -20.35 22.92
C GLU A 137 -5.08 -20.99 21.66
N ALA A 138 -5.49 -20.50 20.49
CA ALA A 138 -5.03 -20.97 19.19
C ALA A 138 -5.08 -19.83 18.17
N ALA A 139 -4.30 -20.00 17.09
CA ALA A 139 -4.23 -19.05 16.00
C ALA A 139 -3.96 -19.74 14.66
N THR A 140 -4.36 -19.12 13.56
CA THR A 140 -4.08 -19.57 12.20
C THR A 140 -4.02 -18.38 11.24
N ALA A 141 -3.45 -18.56 10.06
CA ALA A 141 -3.38 -17.51 9.05
C ALA A 141 -3.72 -17.99 7.64
N VAL A 142 -4.43 -17.13 6.92
CA VAL A 142 -4.91 -17.31 5.54
C VAL A 142 -4.51 -16.11 4.67
N ASN A 143 -4.81 -16.16 3.37
CA ASN A 143 -4.35 -15.22 2.33
C ASN A 143 -4.53 -13.73 2.69
N ASN A 144 -5.71 -13.34 3.17
CA ASN A 144 -6.03 -11.96 3.55
C ASN A 144 -7.24 -11.93 4.48
N ASN A 145 -7.58 -10.75 5.02
CA ASN A 145 -8.72 -10.59 5.93
C ASN A 145 -10.06 -10.99 5.29
N ALA A 146 -10.23 -10.78 3.98
CA ALA A 146 -11.43 -11.20 3.28
C ALA A 146 -11.61 -12.72 3.31
N ALA A 147 -10.53 -13.46 3.07
CA ALA A 147 -10.52 -14.92 3.20
C ALA A 147 -10.77 -15.37 4.65
N ALA A 148 -10.24 -14.62 5.63
CA ALA A 148 -10.50 -14.86 7.05
C ALA A 148 -12.00 -14.72 7.38
N THR A 149 -12.65 -13.64 6.91
CA THR A 149 -14.09 -13.43 7.06
C THR A 149 -14.89 -14.60 6.46
N VAL A 150 -14.60 -14.99 5.21
CA VAL A 150 -15.33 -16.09 4.53
C VAL A 150 -15.18 -17.40 5.30
N ILE A 151 -13.95 -17.80 5.64
CA ILE A 151 -13.71 -19.10 6.26
C ILE A 151 -14.20 -19.16 7.71
N ALA A 152 -14.10 -18.06 8.46
CA ALA A 152 -14.65 -17.96 9.82
C ALA A 152 -16.17 -18.15 9.80
N LEU A 153 -16.87 -17.35 8.98
CA LEU A 153 -18.32 -17.42 8.87
C LEU A 153 -18.80 -18.77 8.34
N ARG A 154 -18.11 -19.35 7.36
CA ARG A 154 -18.46 -20.67 6.83
C ARG A 154 -18.26 -21.76 7.87
N ALA A 155 -17.08 -21.84 8.47
CA ALA A 155 -16.74 -22.90 9.41
C ALA A 155 -17.63 -22.86 10.66
N ILE A 156 -18.11 -21.68 11.05
CA ILE A 156 -18.84 -21.45 12.30
C ILE A 156 -20.35 -21.37 12.10
N CYS A 157 -20.79 -20.70 11.04
CA CYS A 157 -22.17 -20.23 10.86
C CYS A 157 -22.82 -20.66 9.52
N LEU A 158 -22.31 -21.68 8.83
CA LEU A 158 -22.96 -22.20 7.62
C LEU A 158 -24.43 -22.56 7.90
N GLY A 159 -25.35 -21.93 7.17
CA GLY A 159 -26.80 -22.11 7.33
C GLY A 159 -27.40 -21.50 8.60
N LYS A 160 -26.63 -20.70 9.35
CA LYS A 160 -27.07 -20.06 10.60
C LYS A 160 -27.08 -18.54 10.48
N GLU A 161 -27.88 -17.89 11.33
CA GLU A 161 -27.97 -16.43 11.40
C GLU A 161 -26.76 -15.84 12.12
N VAL A 162 -26.17 -14.80 11.55
CA VAL A 162 -25.10 -14.01 12.17
C VAL A 162 -25.65 -12.62 12.42
N VAL A 163 -25.72 -12.24 13.70
CA VAL A 163 -26.29 -10.96 14.13
C VAL A 163 -25.20 -9.89 14.13
N LEU A 164 -25.39 -8.80 13.39
CA LEU A 164 -24.47 -7.65 13.36
C LEU A 164 -25.22 -6.34 13.16
N SER A 165 -24.60 -5.25 13.59
CA SER A 165 -25.12 -3.89 13.41
C SER A 165 -25.21 -3.50 11.94
N ARG A 166 -26.31 -2.85 11.54
CA ARG A 166 -26.46 -2.24 10.20
C ARG A 166 -25.38 -1.20 9.92
N GLY A 167 -24.91 -0.49 10.96
CA GLY A 167 -23.81 0.47 10.87
C GLY A 167 -22.44 -0.13 10.60
N GLN A 168 -22.33 -1.47 10.54
CA GLN A 168 -21.09 -2.22 10.31
C GLN A 168 -21.11 -2.97 8.96
N LEU A 169 -22.10 -2.72 8.11
CA LEU A 169 -22.17 -3.27 6.75
C LEU A 169 -21.32 -2.44 5.78
N ILE A 170 -20.00 -2.64 5.87
CA ILE A 170 -19.01 -1.78 5.22
C ILE A 170 -18.67 -2.26 3.80
N GLU A 171 -18.21 -1.32 2.97
CA GLU A 171 -17.52 -1.59 1.71
C GLU A 171 -16.05 -1.16 1.84
N ILE A 172 -15.11 -2.05 1.51
CA ILE A 172 -13.67 -1.78 1.53
C ILE A 172 -13.09 -1.96 0.12
N GLY A 173 -12.31 -0.98 -0.34
CA GLY A 173 -11.49 -1.13 -1.55
C GLY A 173 -12.28 -1.30 -2.86
N GLY A 174 -13.55 -0.90 -2.90
CA GLY A 174 -14.39 -0.86 -4.10
C GLY A 174 -15.05 -2.17 -4.53
N SER A 175 -14.69 -3.30 -3.90
CA SER A 175 -15.22 -4.63 -4.29
C SER A 175 -15.45 -5.60 -3.12
N PHE A 176 -15.03 -5.26 -1.90
CA PHE A 176 -15.27 -6.10 -0.73
C PHE A 176 -16.44 -5.53 0.07
N ARG A 177 -17.58 -6.20 0.02
CA ARG A 177 -18.82 -5.83 0.73
C ARG A 177 -19.21 -6.93 1.70
N ILE A 178 -19.43 -6.56 2.97
CA ILE A 178 -19.80 -7.52 4.01
C ILE A 178 -21.03 -8.37 3.62
N PRO A 179 -22.15 -7.81 3.12
CA PRO A 179 -23.30 -8.63 2.74
C PRO A 179 -23.00 -9.68 1.67
N GLU A 180 -22.22 -9.33 0.65
CA GLU A 180 -21.87 -10.23 -0.46
C GLU A 180 -20.93 -11.35 0.03
N ILE A 181 -19.98 -11.01 0.90
CA ILE A 181 -19.03 -11.97 1.49
C ILE A 181 -19.72 -12.94 2.45
N MET A 182 -20.66 -12.46 3.26
CA MET A 182 -21.48 -13.31 4.13
C MET A 182 -22.34 -14.28 3.32
N ALA A 183 -22.90 -13.84 2.18
CA ALA A 183 -23.65 -14.71 1.30
C ALA A 183 -22.77 -15.84 0.74
N VAL A 184 -21.53 -15.54 0.32
CA VAL A 184 -20.57 -16.54 -0.17
C VAL A 184 -20.17 -17.55 0.92
N SER A 185 -20.07 -17.13 2.18
CA SER A 185 -19.76 -18.06 3.28
C SER A 185 -20.92 -19.01 3.60
N GLY A 186 -22.12 -18.72 3.10
CA GLY A 186 -23.36 -19.43 3.43
C GLY A 186 -23.92 -19.09 4.81
N ALA A 187 -23.46 -17.99 5.42
CA ALA A 187 -24.04 -17.45 6.64
C ALA A 187 -25.24 -16.57 6.30
N ILE A 188 -26.24 -16.53 7.17
CA ILE A 188 -27.44 -15.72 6.97
C ILE A 188 -27.27 -14.39 7.72
N LEU A 189 -27.21 -13.28 6.97
CA LEU A 189 -27.11 -11.95 7.56
C LEU A 189 -28.38 -11.61 8.35
N ARG A 190 -28.23 -11.34 9.66
CA ARG A 190 -29.29 -10.81 10.54
C ARG A 190 -28.89 -9.43 11.05
N GLU A 191 -29.17 -8.41 10.25
CA GLU A 191 -28.83 -7.02 10.61
C GLU A 191 -29.74 -6.45 11.72
N VAL A 192 -29.16 -5.67 12.63
CA VAL A 192 -29.86 -5.03 13.77
C VAL A 192 -29.50 -3.55 13.93
N GLY A 193 -30.30 -2.82 14.70
CA GLY A 193 -30.10 -1.40 14.96
C GLY A 193 -30.30 -0.52 13.71
N THR A 194 -29.74 0.68 13.75
CA THR A 194 -29.68 1.62 12.62
C THR A 194 -28.24 1.91 12.21
N THR A 195 -28.06 2.63 11.11
CA THR A 195 -26.74 3.00 10.59
C THR A 195 -25.87 3.72 11.62
N ASN A 196 -26.44 4.67 12.35
CA ASN A 196 -25.72 5.51 13.31
C ASN A 196 -25.82 5.00 14.75
N ARG A 197 -26.87 4.26 15.13
CA ARG A 197 -27.11 3.82 16.51
C ARG A 197 -27.47 2.35 16.60
N THR A 198 -26.70 1.60 17.37
CA THR A 198 -27.03 0.22 17.74
C THR A 198 -26.79 0.02 19.22
N ARG A 199 -27.72 -0.68 19.87
CA ARG A 199 -27.69 -0.99 21.30
C ARG A 199 -27.64 -2.48 21.54
N VAL A 200 -27.22 -2.88 22.74
CA VAL A 200 -27.23 -4.29 23.18
C VAL A 200 -28.61 -4.92 23.01
N SER A 201 -29.68 -4.18 23.31
CA SER A 201 -31.06 -4.68 23.18
C SER A 201 -31.46 -4.97 21.73
N ASP A 202 -30.84 -4.33 20.74
CA ASP A 202 -31.07 -4.63 19.32
C ASP A 202 -30.51 -6.01 18.95
N TYR A 203 -29.33 -6.35 19.48
CA TYR A 203 -28.75 -7.70 19.35
C TYR A 203 -29.58 -8.73 20.10
N GLU A 204 -29.94 -8.46 21.35
CA GLU A 204 -30.68 -9.40 22.20
C GLU A 204 -32.01 -9.83 21.58
N ARG A 205 -32.78 -8.88 21.01
CA ARG A 205 -34.07 -9.17 20.34
C ARG A 205 -33.92 -10.01 19.07
N ALA A 206 -32.73 -10.06 18.47
CA ALA A 206 -32.48 -10.82 17.26
C ALA A 206 -31.95 -12.24 17.53
N ILE A 207 -31.61 -12.57 18.79
CA ILE A 207 -31.17 -13.91 19.16
C ILE A 207 -32.38 -14.86 19.13
N GLY A 208 -32.22 -15.98 18.41
CA GLY A 208 -33.20 -17.05 18.30
C GLY A 208 -32.54 -18.42 18.06
N PRO A 209 -33.34 -19.49 17.85
CA PRO A 209 -32.83 -20.85 17.73
C PRO A 209 -31.83 -21.07 16.58
N ASN A 210 -31.91 -20.26 15.52
CA ASN A 210 -31.01 -20.32 14.36
C ASN A 210 -29.79 -19.41 14.48
N THR A 211 -29.63 -18.66 15.57
CA THR A 211 -28.47 -17.77 15.75
C THR A 211 -27.19 -18.58 15.90
N GLY A 212 -26.27 -18.38 14.97
CA GLY A 212 -24.96 -19.01 14.92
C GLY A 212 -23.88 -18.22 15.64
N ALA A 213 -23.93 -16.88 15.59
CA ALA A 213 -22.97 -16.00 16.27
C ALA A 213 -23.47 -14.56 16.38
N LEU A 214 -22.90 -13.82 17.32
CA LEU A 214 -22.88 -12.36 17.34
C LEU A 214 -21.58 -11.88 16.70
N LEU A 215 -21.65 -10.93 15.78
CA LEU A 215 -20.48 -10.42 15.07
C LEU A 215 -20.36 -8.91 15.25
N ARG A 216 -19.17 -8.46 15.63
CA ARG A 216 -18.75 -7.06 15.54
C ARG A 216 -17.76 -6.90 14.39
N ILE A 217 -17.93 -5.86 13.58
CA ILE A 217 -16.96 -5.47 12.55
C ILE A 217 -16.54 -4.03 12.82
N HIS A 218 -15.23 -3.79 12.94
CA HIS A 218 -14.68 -2.44 13.11
C HIS A 218 -14.74 -1.67 11.78
N PRO A 219 -15.34 -0.47 11.73
CA PRO A 219 -15.38 0.36 10.52
C PRO A 219 -14.01 1.00 10.25
N SER A 220 -13.08 0.22 9.69
CA SER A 220 -11.66 0.60 9.56
C SER A 220 -11.35 1.56 8.40
N ASN A 221 -12.36 2.02 7.65
CA ASN A 221 -12.14 2.84 6.45
C ASN A 221 -13.11 4.03 6.32
N TYR A 222 -13.95 4.27 7.33
CA TYR A 222 -14.71 5.50 7.49
C TYR A 222 -15.08 5.71 8.96
N ARG A 223 -15.53 6.91 9.31
CA ARG A 223 -16.19 7.20 10.59
C ARG A 223 -17.57 7.83 10.35
N ILE A 224 -18.48 7.64 11.29
CA ILE A 224 -19.79 8.31 11.30
C ILE A 224 -19.72 9.42 12.35
N GLY A 225 -19.91 10.67 11.94
CA GLY A 225 -20.01 11.81 12.85
C GLY A 225 -21.44 12.08 13.34
N GLY A 226 -21.58 12.87 14.41
CA GLY A 226 -22.88 13.29 14.95
C GLY A 226 -23.41 12.37 16.06
N PHE A 227 -24.72 12.10 16.07
CA PHE A 227 -25.34 11.24 17.08
C PHE A 227 -25.13 9.76 16.75
N THR A 228 -24.05 9.19 17.27
CA THR A 228 -23.68 7.79 17.07
C THR A 228 -23.69 7.00 18.37
N GLU A 229 -23.95 5.71 18.27
CA GLU A 229 -23.95 4.77 19.39
C GLU A 229 -23.55 3.39 18.85
N SER A 230 -22.53 2.78 19.46
CA SER A 230 -22.04 1.45 19.08
C SER A 230 -21.89 0.56 20.30
N VAL A 231 -22.02 -0.75 20.12
CA VAL A 231 -21.93 -1.73 21.21
C VAL A 231 -20.48 -2.15 21.40
N ALA A 232 -19.96 -2.04 22.62
CA ALA A 232 -18.62 -2.50 22.96
C ALA A 232 -18.53 -4.03 22.86
N ILE A 233 -17.33 -4.55 22.55
CA ILE A 233 -17.13 -6.01 22.46
C ILE A 233 -17.43 -6.72 23.78
N ALA A 234 -17.08 -6.10 24.92
CA ALA A 234 -17.34 -6.67 26.24
C ALA A 234 -18.85 -6.87 26.49
N ASP A 235 -19.69 -5.94 26.04
CA ASP A 235 -21.15 -6.05 26.17
C ASP A 235 -21.72 -7.15 25.27
N LEU A 236 -21.19 -7.29 24.04
CA LEU A 236 -21.55 -8.41 23.17
C LEU A 236 -21.13 -9.74 23.77
N VAL A 237 -19.93 -9.84 24.35
CA VAL A 237 -19.45 -11.06 25.04
C VAL A 237 -20.34 -11.40 26.22
N ALA A 238 -20.73 -10.41 27.04
CA ALA A 238 -21.66 -10.63 28.15
C ALA A 238 -23.01 -11.17 27.66
N LEU A 239 -23.54 -10.61 26.57
CA LEU A 239 -24.77 -11.08 25.93
C LEU A 239 -24.62 -12.49 25.35
N GLY A 240 -23.52 -12.77 24.63
CA GLY A 240 -23.22 -14.08 24.07
C GLY A 240 -23.14 -15.16 25.14
N ARG A 241 -22.48 -14.88 26.27
CA ARG A 241 -22.45 -15.77 27.44
C ARG A 241 -23.83 -16.02 28.02
N LYS A 242 -24.66 -14.98 28.16
CA LYS A 242 -26.04 -15.09 28.67
C LYS A 242 -26.90 -16.03 27.83
N HIS A 243 -26.72 -16.05 26.51
CA HIS A 243 -27.53 -16.82 25.58
C HIS A 243 -26.84 -18.07 25.01
N GLY A 244 -25.59 -18.36 25.38
CA GLY A 244 -24.82 -19.47 24.82
C GLY A 244 -24.49 -19.33 23.33
N VAL A 245 -24.32 -18.10 22.84
CA VAL A 245 -24.01 -17.77 21.44
C VAL A 245 -22.58 -17.26 21.34
N PRO A 246 -21.75 -17.76 20.40
CA PRO A 246 -20.37 -17.30 20.26
C PRO A 246 -20.29 -15.87 19.74
N VAL A 247 -19.27 -15.14 20.20
CA VAL A 247 -18.99 -13.75 19.82
C VAL A 247 -17.72 -13.69 18.98
N MET A 248 -17.86 -13.07 17.81
CA MET A 248 -16.81 -12.92 16.81
C MET A 248 -16.50 -11.44 16.59
N ASP A 249 -15.24 -11.12 16.30
CA ASP A 249 -14.78 -9.75 16.12
C ASP A 249 -13.82 -9.60 14.93
N ASP A 250 -14.27 -8.91 13.88
CA ASP A 250 -13.42 -8.46 12.77
C ASP A 250 -12.88 -7.07 13.09
N ILE A 251 -11.68 -7.02 13.67
CA ILE A 251 -11.04 -5.72 13.95
C ILE A 251 -10.42 -5.12 12.68
N GLY A 252 -10.16 -5.93 11.66
CA GLY A 252 -9.74 -5.53 10.32
C GLY A 252 -8.34 -4.93 10.19
N SER A 253 -7.91 -4.06 11.11
CA SER A 253 -6.70 -3.24 11.03
C SER A 253 -5.41 -3.95 11.44
N GLY A 254 -5.51 -4.93 12.34
CA GLY A 254 -4.37 -5.72 12.79
C GLY A 254 -3.45 -5.02 13.78
N ALA A 255 -3.99 -4.11 14.59
CA ALA A 255 -3.25 -3.55 15.71
C ALA A 255 -2.86 -4.64 16.71
N LEU A 256 -1.55 -4.83 16.91
CA LEU A 256 -0.96 -5.68 17.96
C LEU A 256 -0.31 -4.89 19.10
N LEU A 257 -0.23 -3.56 18.96
CA LEU A 257 0.20 -2.64 20.01
C LEU A 257 -0.95 -1.69 20.33
N ASP A 258 -0.84 -1.01 21.46
CA ASP A 258 -1.73 0.10 21.79
C ASP A 258 -1.38 1.33 20.94
N PHE A 259 -2.24 1.64 19.96
CA PHE A 259 -2.07 2.79 19.06
C PHE A 259 -2.44 4.13 19.72
N ALA A 260 -2.99 4.15 20.94
CA ALA A 260 -3.22 5.38 21.69
C ALA A 260 -1.89 6.11 21.97
N ARG A 261 -0.78 5.38 22.00
CA ARG A 261 0.58 5.94 22.10
C ARG A 261 0.97 6.85 20.94
N PHE A 262 0.32 6.70 19.79
CA PHE A 262 0.47 7.56 18.62
C PHE A 262 -0.65 8.61 18.50
N GLY A 263 -1.55 8.67 19.49
CA GLY A 263 -2.71 9.56 19.51
C GLY A 263 -4.03 8.92 19.06
N PHE A 264 -4.04 7.64 18.63
CA PHE A 264 -5.23 6.99 18.08
C PHE A 264 -5.95 6.15 19.16
N ARG A 265 -6.99 6.72 19.78
CA ARG A 265 -7.56 6.17 21.03
C ARG A 265 -8.63 5.09 20.87
N ASP A 266 -9.26 4.99 19.69
CA ASP A 266 -10.40 4.10 19.46
C ASP A 266 -10.08 2.90 18.55
N GLU A 267 -8.79 2.63 18.34
CA GLU A 267 -8.36 1.56 17.45
C GLU A 267 -8.29 0.22 18.21
N PRO A 268 -9.14 -0.77 17.88
CA PRO A 268 -9.20 -2.03 18.61
C PRO A 268 -7.95 -2.87 18.35
N SER A 269 -7.35 -3.40 19.42
CA SER A 269 -6.27 -4.38 19.31
C SER A 269 -6.81 -5.82 19.38
N ALA A 270 -6.10 -6.75 18.75
CA ALA A 270 -6.46 -8.17 18.82
C ALA A 270 -6.42 -8.70 20.26
N ARG A 271 -5.45 -8.20 21.06
CA ARG A 271 -5.30 -8.58 22.47
C ARG A 271 -6.50 -8.12 23.29
N ASP A 272 -6.99 -6.91 23.07
CA ASP A 272 -8.12 -6.38 23.85
C ASP A 272 -9.41 -7.16 23.56
N SER A 273 -9.66 -7.50 22.29
CA SER A 273 -10.81 -8.31 21.91
C SER A 273 -10.77 -9.73 22.49
N VAL A 274 -9.60 -10.39 22.45
CA VAL A 274 -9.39 -11.70 23.09
C VAL A 274 -9.57 -11.59 24.61
N THR A 275 -8.99 -10.57 25.24
CA THR A 275 -9.08 -10.33 26.69
C THR A 275 -10.52 -10.05 27.14
N ALA A 276 -11.30 -9.31 26.34
CA ALA A 276 -12.72 -9.10 26.57
C ALA A 276 -13.54 -10.39 26.50
N GLY A 277 -12.99 -11.45 25.91
CA GLY A 277 -13.57 -12.79 25.86
C GLY A 277 -14.27 -13.11 24.55
N ALA A 278 -13.94 -12.43 23.45
CA ALA A 278 -14.39 -12.83 22.12
C ALA A 278 -13.88 -14.25 21.80
N ASP A 279 -14.74 -15.07 21.21
CA ASP A 279 -14.45 -16.46 20.90
C ASP A 279 -13.52 -16.60 19.68
N LEU A 280 -13.61 -15.65 18.75
CA LEU A 280 -12.77 -15.55 17.56
C LEU A 280 -12.57 -14.08 17.16
N VAL A 281 -11.32 -13.71 16.87
CA VAL A 281 -10.92 -12.39 16.40
C VAL A 281 -10.12 -12.55 15.11
N TRP A 282 -10.34 -11.70 14.11
CA TRP A 282 -9.49 -11.69 12.91
C TRP A 282 -9.16 -10.30 12.37
N PHE A 283 -8.05 -10.24 11.64
CA PHE A 283 -7.48 -8.98 11.15
C PHE A 283 -6.47 -9.14 9.99
N SER A 284 -6.13 -8.01 9.34
CA SER A 284 -5.15 -7.96 8.25
C SER A 284 -3.70 -7.91 8.77
N GLY A 285 -2.78 -8.58 8.08
CA GLY A 285 -1.34 -8.54 8.38
C GLY A 285 -0.55 -7.37 7.77
N ASP A 286 -1.06 -6.73 6.71
CA ASP A 286 -0.40 -5.68 5.93
C ASP A 286 -0.92 -4.26 6.21
N LYS A 287 -1.62 -4.11 7.32
CA LYS A 287 -2.14 -2.83 7.82
C LYS A 287 -1.34 -2.41 9.05
N LEU A 288 -1.96 -2.23 10.21
CA LEU A 288 -1.30 -1.75 11.44
C LEU A 288 -0.29 -2.74 12.04
N LEU A 289 -0.34 -4.02 11.64
CA LEU A 289 0.71 -4.99 11.94
C LEU A 289 2.04 -4.69 11.20
N GLY A 290 2.02 -3.96 10.09
CA GLY A 290 3.23 -3.65 9.34
C GLY A 290 3.93 -4.89 8.72
N GLY A 291 3.21 -5.98 8.52
CA GLY A 291 3.71 -7.23 7.94
C GLY A 291 3.30 -7.44 6.48
N PRO A 292 3.44 -8.67 5.95
CA PRO A 292 2.93 -9.02 4.62
C PRO A 292 1.41 -9.19 4.64
N GLN A 293 0.80 -9.27 3.45
CA GLN A 293 -0.63 -9.54 3.33
C GLN A 293 -0.98 -10.89 3.97
N ALA A 294 -1.88 -10.87 4.94
CA ALA A 294 -2.41 -12.06 5.59
C ALA A 294 -3.79 -11.75 6.21
N GLY A 295 -4.61 -12.77 6.37
CA GLY A 295 -5.77 -12.77 7.24
C GLY A 295 -5.43 -13.63 8.45
N ILE A 296 -5.33 -13.01 9.62
CA ILE A 296 -4.90 -13.66 10.85
C ILE A 296 -6.14 -13.91 11.69
N LEU A 297 -6.33 -15.14 12.15
CA LEU A 297 -7.42 -15.52 13.04
C LEU A 297 -6.84 -16.02 14.37
N VAL A 298 -7.32 -15.49 15.48
CA VAL A 298 -6.92 -15.85 16.85
C VAL A 298 -8.17 -16.06 17.70
N GLY A 299 -8.16 -17.02 18.62
CA GLY A 299 -9.31 -17.24 19.50
C GLY A 299 -9.25 -18.58 20.22
N LYS A 300 -10.42 -19.13 20.54
CA LYS A 300 -10.51 -20.45 21.19
C LYS A 300 -10.09 -21.58 20.25
N LYS A 301 -9.50 -22.62 20.85
CA LYS A 301 -9.00 -23.79 20.12
C LYS A 301 -10.09 -24.50 19.31
N GLU A 302 -11.32 -24.53 19.81
CA GLU A 302 -12.45 -25.16 19.13
C GLU A 302 -12.77 -24.50 17.77
N PHE A 303 -12.77 -23.17 17.70
CA PHE A 303 -13.12 -22.42 16.49
C PHE A 303 -11.98 -22.47 15.47
N ILE A 304 -10.75 -22.28 15.92
CA ILE A 304 -9.56 -22.42 15.05
C ILE A 304 -9.48 -23.85 14.49
N GLY A 305 -9.75 -24.87 15.30
CA GLY A 305 -9.77 -26.27 14.85
C GLY A 305 -10.86 -26.56 13.81
N ARG A 306 -12.02 -25.89 13.87
CA ARG A 306 -13.06 -25.98 12.83
C ARG A 306 -12.62 -25.31 11.53
N ILE A 307 -12.03 -24.12 11.63
CA ILE A 307 -11.50 -23.35 10.48
C ILE A 307 -10.43 -24.15 9.74
N GLU A 308 -9.47 -24.74 10.45
CA GLU A 308 -8.38 -25.49 9.82
C GLU A 308 -8.82 -26.79 9.14
N LYS A 309 -9.98 -27.34 9.54
CA LYS A 309 -10.60 -28.50 8.90
C LYS A 309 -11.48 -28.14 7.70
N ASP A 310 -11.83 -26.86 7.51
CA ASP A 310 -12.64 -26.45 6.37
C ASP A 310 -11.84 -26.63 5.06
N PRO A 311 -12.43 -27.23 4.00
CA PRO A 311 -11.74 -27.41 2.72
C PRO A 311 -11.18 -26.13 2.09
N LEU A 312 -11.82 -24.97 2.33
CA LEU A 312 -11.33 -23.68 1.84
C LEU A 312 -10.01 -23.26 2.49
N MET A 313 -9.63 -23.84 3.63
CA MET A 313 -8.31 -23.61 4.24
C MET A 313 -7.19 -23.92 3.24
N ARG A 314 -7.38 -24.93 2.38
CA ARG A 314 -6.39 -25.28 1.34
C ARG A 314 -6.33 -24.25 0.21
N ALA A 315 -7.45 -23.62 -0.13
CA ALA A 315 -7.54 -22.59 -1.16
C ALA A 315 -7.02 -21.23 -0.67
N PHE A 316 -7.28 -20.89 0.60
CA PHE A 316 -6.86 -19.64 1.23
C PHE A 316 -5.53 -19.73 1.96
N ARG A 317 -4.82 -20.84 1.82
CA ARG A 317 -3.55 -21.09 2.51
C ARG A 317 -2.48 -20.07 2.12
N LEU A 318 -1.72 -19.58 3.09
CA LEU A 318 -0.53 -18.76 2.84
C LEU A 318 0.53 -19.50 2.02
N ASP A 319 1.17 -18.76 1.11
CA ASP A 319 2.37 -19.21 0.42
C ASP A 319 3.61 -19.15 1.35
N LYS A 320 4.70 -19.78 0.91
CA LYS A 320 5.91 -19.95 1.73
C LYS A 320 6.63 -18.63 2.05
N MET A 321 6.58 -17.65 1.15
CA MET A 321 7.26 -16.36 1.30
C MET A 321 6.51 -15.50 2.30
N THR A 322 5.19 -15.40 2.13
CA THR A 322 4.32 -14.64 3.05
C THR A 322 4.36 -15.21 4.46
N LEU A 323 4.34 -16.55 4.61
CA LEU A 323 4.43 -17.17 5.92
C LEU A 323 5.77 -16.88 6.63
N ALA A 324 6.89 -16.98 5.90
CA ALA A 324 8.21 -16.69 6.45
C ALA A 324 8.37 -15.21 6.83
N ALA A 325 7.86 -14.29 6.00
CA ALA A 325 7.83 -12.86 6.33
C ALA A 325 6.95 -12.58 7.55
N LEU A 326 5.76 -13.21 7.64
CA LEU A 326 4.86 -13.02 8.77
C LEU A 326 5.48 -13.52 10.07
N GLU A 327 6.10 -14.70 10.09
CA GLU A 327 6.83 -15.20 11.26
C GLU A 327 7.91 -14.20 11.72
N ALA A 328 8.74 -13.72 10.78
CA ALA A 328 9.80 -12.76 11.09
C ALA A 328 9.24 -11.44 11.64
N THR A 329 8.14 -10.94 11.08
CA THR A 329 7.42 -9.77 11.62
C THR A 329 6.95 -10.03 13.04
N LEU A 330 6.24 -11.14 13.30
CA LEU A 330 5.71 -11.44 14.64
C LEU A 330 6.82 -11.58 15.69
N ARG A 331 7.99 -12.11 15.32
CA ARG A 331 9.15 -12.21 16.21
C ARG A 331 9.75 -10.86 16.57
N ILE A 332 9.66 -9.86 15.71
CA ILE A 332 10.05 -8.47 16.04
C ILE A 332 9.15 -7.92 17.14
N TYR A 333 7.84 -8.22 17.11
CA TYR A 333 6.86 -7.76 18.11
C TYR A 333 7.04 -8.34 19.52
N LEU A 334 7.93 -9.32 19.71
CA LEU A 334 8.29 -9.81 21.05
C LEU A 334 9.00 -8.75 21.90
N ASP A 335 9.64 -7.77 21.25
CA ASP A 335 10.18 -6.57 21.88
C ASP A 335 9.48 -5.36 21.25
N SER A 336 8.62 -4.69 22.05
CA SER A 336 7.86 -3.54 21.57
C SER A 336 8.76 -2.40 21.10
N GLU A 337 9.89 -2.15 21.77
CA GLU A 337 10.82 -1.08 21.40
C GLU A 337 11.56 -1.43 20.11
N ARG A 338 11.89 -2.71 19.91
CA ARG A 338 12.41 -3.20 18.63
C ARG A 338 11.38 -3.01 17.51
N ALA A 339 10.11 -3.33 17.75
CA ALA A 339 9.05 -3.17 16.76
C ALA A 339 8.90 -1.71 16.29
N LEU A 340 8.96 -0.74 17.21
CA LEU A 340 8.91 0.69 16.86
C LEU A 340 10.06 1.13 15.95
N ARG A 341 11.23 0.51 16.07
CA ARG A 341 12.40 0.85 15.27
C ARG A 341 12.45 0.12 13.92
N GLU A 342 12.08 -1.16 13.90
CA GLU A 342 12.34 -2.04 12.76
C GLU A 342 11.13 -2.27 11.85
N VAL A 343 9.90 -2.15 12.36
CA VAL A 343 8.70 -2.23 11.51
C VAL A 343 8.51 -0.88 10.83
N PRO A 344 8.62 -0.79 9.48
CA PRO A 344 8.63 0.51 8.79
C PRO A 344 7.42 1.38 9.11
N LEU A 345 6.24 0.79 9.19
CA LEU A 345 5.01 1.48 9.57
C LEU A 345 5.13 2.11 10.97
N LEU A 346 5.52 1.32 11.98
CA LEU A 346 5.64 1.82 13.35
C LEU A 346 6.74 2.88 13.45
N ARG A 347 7.85 2.70 12.73
CA ARG A 347 8.92 3.70 12.66
C ARG A 347 8.39 5.02 12.12
N MET A 348 7.67 5.02 11.00
CA MET A 348 7.08 6.23 10.41
C MET A 348 6.13 6.95 11.38
N LEU A 349 5.30 6.20 12.11
CA LEU A 349 4.40 6.76 13.12
C LEU A 349 5.14 7.33 14.34
N SER A 350 6.28 6.75 14.69
CA SER A 350 7.04 7.10 15.91
C SER A 350 8.03 8.25 15.73
N ILE A 351 8.27 8.73 14.50
CA ILE A 351 9.27 9.78 14.25
C ILE A 351 8.87 11.06 15.01
N PRO A 352 9.76 11.57 15.90
CA PRO A 352 9.53 12.84 16.59
C PRO A 352 9.35 14.01 15.62
N LEU A 353 8.46 14.95 15.94
CA LEU A 353 8.12 16.08 15.06
C LEU A 353 9.33 16.99 14.77
N ASN A 354 10.23 17.18 15.74
CA ASN A 354 11.47 17.91 15.57
C ASN A 354 12.45 17.22 14.61
N GLU A 355 12.46 15.88 14.59
CA GLU A 355 13.26 15.11 13.63
C GLU A 355 12.70 15.26 12.21
N LEU A 356 11.37 15.19 12.04
CA LEU A 356 10.74 15.46 10.74
C LEU A 356 11.05 16.87 10.23
N ARG A 357 11.03 17.86 11.12
CA ARG A 357 11.43 19.23 10.79
C ARG A 357 12.87 19.25 10.24
N HIS A 358 13.81 18.67 10.98
CA HIS A 358 15.21 18.64 10.57
C HIS A 358 15.39 17.95 9.21
N ARG A 359 14.70 16.82 9.01
CA ARG A 359 14.71 16.06 7.75
C ARG A 359 14.16 16.89 6.59
N ALA A 360 13.07 17.64 6.78
CA ALA A 360 12.50 18.52 5.77
C ALA A 360 13.42 19.71 5.46
N GLU A 361 14.03 20.32 6.48
CA GLU A 361 15.01 21.40 6.30
C GLU A 361 16.23 20.93 5.49
N GLN A 362 16.78 19.76 5.82
CA GLN A 362 17.89 19.15 5.06
C GLN A 362 17.50 18.86 3.61
N LEU A 363 16.33 18.25 3.39
CA LEU A 363 15.86 17.95 2.03
C LEU A 363 15.65 19.23 1.22
N ALA A 364 15.09 20.28 1.83
CA ALA A 364 14.90 21.58 1.18
C ALA A 364 16.24 22.22 0.79
N VAL A 365 17.25 22.19 1.67
CA VAL A 365 18.61 22.66 1.35
C VAL A 365 19.17 21.95 0.12
N SER A 366 19.09 20.61 0.07
CA SER A 366 19.57 19.83 -1.06
C SER A 366 18.78 20.13 -2.35
N MET A 367 17.46 20.27 -2.28
CA MET A 367 16.63 20.59 -3.45
C MET A 367 16.90 22.00 -4.01
N ASN A 368 17.25 22.96 -3.17
CA ASN A 368 17.61 24.32 -3.59
C ASN A 368 18.97 24.41 -4.32
N THR A 369 19.74 23.32 -4.38
CA THR A 369 20.95 23.25 -5.24
C THR A 369 20.62 23.07 -6.72
N ILE A 370 19.37 22.72 -7.05
CA ILE A 370 18.91 22.49 -8.41
C ILE A 370 18.54 23.84 -9.04
N GLU A 371 19.10 24.13 -10.21
CA GLU A 371 18.79 25.35 -10.95
C GLU A 371 17.29 25.44 -11.29
N GLY A 372 16.70 26.63 -11.07
CA GLY A 372 15.28 26.87 -11.34
C GLY A 372 14.32 26.29 -10.31
N VAL A 373 14.80 25.61 -9.27
CA VAL A 373 13.96 25.05 -8.19
C VAL A 373 13.98 25.95 -6.96
N SER A 374 12.82 26.11 -6.32
CA SER A 374 12.68 26.72 -5.00
C SER A 374 11.95 25.75 -4.08
N ALA A 375 12.58 25.40 -2.97
CA ALA A 375 12.11 24.44 -1.99
C ALA A 375 12.08 25.04 -0.57
N VAL A 376 10.98 24.87 0.15
CA VAL A 376 10.80 25.41 1.52
C VAL A 376 10.21 24.35 2.43
N ALA A 377 10.82 24.15 3.60
CA ALA A 377 10.30 23.28 4.64
C ALA A 377 9.17 23.98 5.41
N VAL A 378 8.02 23.32 5.53
CA VAL A 378 6.84 23.84 6.25
C VAL A 378 6.17 22.76 7.07
N ALA A 379 5.54 23.15 8.19
CA ALA A 379 4.68 22.25 8.96
C ALA A 379 3.42 21.92 8.16
N ASP A 380 2.92 20.69 8.31
CA ASP A 380 1.72 20.19 7.61
C ASP A 380 1.05 19.05 8.40
N GLU A 381 0.02 18.44 7.83
CA GLU A 381 -0.59 17.20 8.32
C GLU A 381 -0.34 16.04 7.34
N ALA A 382 0.08 14.90 7.91
CA ALA A 382 0.14 13.60 7.27
C ALA A 382 -1.09 12.76 7.66
N PHE A 383 -1.31 11.66 6.95
CA PHE A 383 -2.43 10.75 7.21
C PHE A 383 -1.93 9.32 7.37
N VAL A 384 -2.53 8.56 8.28
CA VAL A 384 -2.21 7.12 8.38
C VAL A 384 -2.68 6.41 7.12
N GLY A 385 -3.90 6.65 6.63
CA GLY A 385 -4.38 6.18 5.33
C GLY A 385 -5.50 5.13 5.38
N GLY A 386 -6.18 4.99 4.24
CA GLY A 386 -7.55 4.46 4.09
C GLY A 386 -7.78 2.95 4.28
N GLY A 387 -6.85 2.22 4.88
CA GLY A 387 -7.04 0.80 5.23
C GLY A 387 -7.45 0.53 6.67
N SER A 388 -7.18 1.48 7.58
CA SER A 388 -7.40 1.33 9.04
C SER A 388 -7.83 2.62 9.71
N LEU A 389 -7.09 3.70 9.48
CA LEU A 389 -7.25 4.98 10.17
C LEU A 389 -7.36 6.11 9.12
N PRO A 390 -8.50 6.19 8.40
CA PRO A 390 -8.65 7.04 7.22
C PRO A 390 -8.65 8.54 7.52
N GLU A 391 -9.19 8.94 8.67
CA GLU A 391 -9.37 10.35 9.07
C GLU A 391 -8.32 10.82 10.10
N GLU A 392 -7.46 9.92 10.56
CA GLU A 392 -6.46 10.23 11.56
C GLU A 392 -5.31 11.06 10.97
N LYS A 393 -5.23 12.29 11.45
CA LYS A 393 -4.21 13.27 11.10
C LYS A 393 -3.04 13.19 12.05
N MET A 394 -1.85 13.39 11.52
CA MET A 394 -0.62 13.50 12.31
C MET A 394 0.15 14.75 11.91
N PRO A 395 0.63 15.57 12.85
CA PRO A 395 1.53 16.67 12.55
C PRO A 395 2.77 16.15 11.80
N THR A 396 3.19 16.78 10.72
CA THR A 396 4.36 16.41 9.92
C THR A 396 5.11 17.65 9.45
N TRP A 397 6.22 17.43 8.75
CA TRP A 397 6.90 18.46 7.99
C TRP A 397 7.03 18.02 6.54
N VAL A 398 6.86 18.97 5.63
CA VAL A 398 6.96 18.75 4.19
C VAL A 398 7.90 19.75 3.56
N VAL A 399 8.36 19.43 2.36
CA VAL A 399 9.04 20.38 1.48
C VAL A 399 8.09 20.76 0.35
N GLU A 400 7.71 22.03 0.30
CA GLU A 400 6.96 22.60 -0.80
C GLU A 400 7.92 23.08 -1.89
N VAL A 401 7.67 22.64 -3.13
CA VAL A 401 8.56 22.85 -4.26
C VAL A 401 7.84 23.55 -5.41
N THR A 402 8.51 24.54 -5.98
CA THR A 402 8.20 25.11 -7.30
C THR A 402 9.42 24.97 -8.21
N ALA A 403 9.19 24.83 -9.51
CA ALA A 403 10.25 24.72 -10.51
C ALA A 403 9.98 25.67 -11.68
N ARG A 404 11.03 26.23 -12.24
CA ARG A 404 11.00 27.06 -13.45
C ARG A 404 12.01 26.52 -14.46
N ILE A 405 11.63 26.50 -15.73
CA ILE A 405 12.47 25.99 -16.82
C ILE A 405 12.67 27.02 -17.91
N ALA A 406 13.85 27.00 -18.51
CA ALA A 406 14.13 27.75 -19.72
C ALA A 406 13.31 27.16 -20.87
N ILE A 407 12.57 27.98 -21.60
CA ILE A 407 11.90 27.53 -22.83
C ILE A 407 12.93 27.54 -23.97
N PRO A 408 13.20 26.40 -24.62
CA PRO A 408 13.96 26.39 -25.87
C PRO A 408 13.09 27.00 -26.96
N GLY A 409 13.39 28.23 -27.36
CA GLY A 409 12.69 28.94 -28.44
C GLY A 409 11.79 30.05 -27.91
N GLY A 410 12.32 31.28 -27.93
CA GLY A 410 11.50 32.47 -27.80
C GLY A 410 10.41 32.48 -28.86
N SER A 411 9.25 33.05 -28.50
CA SER A 411 8.19 33.41 -29.45
C SER A 411 8.80 33.96 -30.75
N ARG A 412 8.29 33.52 -31.92
CA ARG A 412 8.60 34.13 -33.22
C ARG A 412 8.42 35.65 -33.12
N GLY A 413 9.50 36.40 -32.90
CA GLY A 413 9.44 37.86 -32.70
C GLY A 413 10.45 38.46 -31.71
N SER A 414 11.17 37.67 -30.90
CA SER A 414 12.17 38.23 -29.97
C SER A 414 13.50 38.55 -30.68
N PRO A 415 14.12 39.73 -30.47
CA PRO A 415 15.38 40.10 -31.11
C PRO A 415 16.54 39.20 -30.65
N PRO A 416 17.56 38.96 -31.50
CA PRO A 416 18.58 37.92 -31.31
C PRO A 416 19.61 38.19 -30.18
N PHE A 417 19.40 39.16 -29.30
CA PHE A 417 20.35 39.52 -28.23
C PHE A 417 19.63 39.94 -26.95
N SER A 418 19.05 38.97 -26.24
CA SER A 418 18.75 39.08 -24.80
C SER A 418 19.46 37.92 -24.09
N PRO A 419 20.39 38.15 -23.16
CA PRO A 419 21.17 37.09 -22.51
C PRO A 419 20.38 36.27 -21.47
N GLU A 420 19.11 36.59 -21.22
CA GLU A 420 18.25 35.88 -20.28
C GLU A 420 17.14 35.14 -21.04
N VAL A 421 17.22 33.80 -21.06
CA VAL A 421 16.10 32.97 -21.52
C VAL A 421 15.00 33.05 -20.45
N PRO A 422 13.79 33.53 -20.76
CA PRO A 422 12.74 33.67 -19.76
C PRO A 422 12.37 32.31 -19.17
N LEU A 423 12.59 32.15 -17.87
CA LEU A 423 12.21 30.97 -17.12
C LEU A 423 10.68 30.96 -16.93
N THR A 424 10.03 29.87 -17.30
CA THR A 424 8.59 29.68 -17.10
C THR A 424 8.32 28.69 -15.99
N THR A 425 7.39 29.02 -15.10
CA THR A 425 6.97 28.13 -14.01
C THR A 425 6.34 26.86 -14.57
N VAL A 426 6.87 25.70 -14.18
CA VAL A 426 6.28 24.39 -14.48
C VAL A 426 5.08 24.20 -13.56
N SER A 427 3.92 23.84 -14.10
CA SER A 427 2.76 23.52 -13.27
C SER A 427 3.04 22.31 -12.38
N GLU A 428 2.46 22.32 -11.19
CA GLU A 428 2.60 21.25 -10.20
C GLU A 428 2.14 19.90 -10.75
N ASN A 429 1.12 19.89 -11.61
CA ASN A 429 0.61 18.67 -12.25
C ASN A 429 1.62 18.09 -13.25
N VAL A 430 2.29 18.94 -14.03
CA VAL A 430 3.34 18.51 -14.98
C VAL A 430 4.54 18.00 -14.20
N LEU A 431 5.01 18.75 -13.20
CA LEU A 431 6.16 18.35 -12.38
C LEU A 431 5.89 17.03 -11.65
N ALA A 432 4.71 16.88 -11.02
CA ALA A 432 4.30 15.63 -10.38
C ALA A 432 4.17 14.46 -11.38
N ALA A 433 3.69 14.72 -12.61
CA ALA A 433 3.61 13.68 -13.64
C ALA A 433 5.01 13.21 -14.09
N ARG A 434 5.97 14.14 -14.24
CA ARG A 434 7.37 13.83 -14.57
C ARG A 434 8.04 13.03 -13.46
N LEU A 435 7.85 13.43 -12.20
CA LEU A 435 8.33 12.68 -11.03
C LEU A 435 7.82 11.23 -11.01
N ARG A 436 6.53 11.00 -11.35
CA ARG A 436 5.96 9.64 -11.43
C ARG A 436 6.49 8.81 -12.59
N ARG A 437 6.86 9.45 -13.71
CA ARG A 437 7.40 8.77 -14.91
C ARG A 437 8.91 8.57 -14.86
N GLY A 438 9.58 9.26 -13.95
CA GLY A 438 11.02 9.16 -13.74
C GLY A 438 11.45 7.81 -13.16
N MET A 439 12.76 7.58 -13.17
CA MET A 439 13.41 6.46 -12.49
C MET A 439 14.44 7.01 -11.49
N PRO A 440 14.27 6.80 -10.17
CA PRO A 440 13.11 6.18 -9.54
C PRO A 440 11.84 7.03 -9.71
N ALA A 441 10.68 6.37 -9.66
CA ALA A 441 9.39 7.05 -9.65
C ALA A 441 9.14 7.64 -8.25
N VAL A 442 8.73 8.91 -8.20
CA VAL A 442 8.38 9.59 -6.95
C VAL A 442 6.92 10.03 -7.00
N VAL A 443 6.16 9.66 -5.97
CA VAL A 443 4.75 10.05 -5.83
C VAL A 443 4.64 11.07 -4.70
N THR A 444 4.09 12.23 -5.03
CA THR A 444 3.97 13.41 -4.17
C THR A 444 2.52 13.85 -4.05
N ARG A 445 2.24 14.78 -3.12
CA ARG A 445 0.99 15.55 -3.13
C ARG A 445 1.16 16.82 -3.99
N THR A 446 0.05 17.42 -4.39
CA THR A 446 0.02 18.76 -5.00
C THR A 446 -0.87 19.67 -4.15
N ARG A 447 -0.45 20.93 -3.97
CA ARG A 447 -1.20 21.94 -3.21
C ARG A 447 -0.91 23.34 -3.73
N SER A 448 -1.95 24.04 -4.18
CA SER A 448 -1.90 25.47 -4.52
C SER A 448 -0.72 25.86 -5.41
N GLY A 449 -0.52 25.19 -6.55
CA GLY A 449 0.58 25.49 -7.46
C GLY A 449 1.94 24.88 -7.09
N LYS A 450 2.01 24.06 -6.03
CA LYS A 450 3.27 23.47 -5.53
C LYS A 450 3.21 21.95 -5.49
N VAL A 451 4.37 21.32 -5.67
CA VAL A 451 4.56 19.89 -5.40
C VAL A 451 5.03 19.74 -3.95
N VAL A 452 4.43 18.82 -3.21
CA VAL A 452 4.66 18.64 -1.77
C VAL A 452 5.29 17.28 -1.51
N PHE A 453 6.47 17.29 -0.89
CA PHE A 453 7.21 16.11 -0.47
C PHE A 453 7.13 15.95 1.04
N ASP A 454 6.39 14.96 1.51
CA ASP A 454 6.29 14.66 2.93
C ASP A 454 7.40 13.73 3.39
N VAL A 455 8.20 14.17 4.36
CA VAL A 455 9.37 13.40 4.82
C VAL A 455 9.01 12.25 5.75
N ARG A 456 7.75 12.18 6.22
CA ARG A 456 7.23 11.08 7.04
C ARG A 456 7.46 9.71 6.39
N THR A 457 7.17 9.61 5.09
CA THR A 457 7.17 8.35 4.33
C THR A 457 8.43 8.15 3.48
N LEU A 458 9.36 9.10 3.53
CA LEU A 458 10.66 8.96 2.89
C LEU A 458 11.60 8.16 3.80
N PHE A 459 12.25 7.14 3.24
CA PHE A 459 13.35 6.47 3.93
C PHE A 459 14.65 7.26 3.76
N ASP A 460 15.56 7.17 4.74
CA ASP A 460 16.80 7.95 4.73
C ASP A 460 17.66 7.68 3.48
N HIS A 461 17.75 6.41 3.06
CA HIS A 461 18.47 6.01 1.85
C HIS A 461 17.85 6.50 0.54
N GLN A 462 16.67 7.13 0.58
CA GLN A 462 15.97 7.65 -0.61
C GLN A 462 16.14 9.15 -0.80
N PHE A 463 16.81 9.87 0.11
CA PHE A 463 16.96 11.33 0.03
C PHE A 463 17.65 11.78 -1.25
N ASP A 464 18.85 11.27 -1.52
CA ASP A 464 19.62 11.63 -2.71
C ASP A 464 18.89 11.24 -4.01
N ALA A 465 18.25 10.06 -3.99
CA ALA A 465 17.46 9.58 -5.12
C ALA A 465 16.25 10.48 -5.40
N THR A 466 15.63 11.04 -4.36
CA THR A 466 14.51 11.99 -4.44
C THR A 466 14.98 13.33 -5.03
N VAL A 467 16.10 13.87 -4.56
CA VAL A 467 16.69 15.11 -5.08
C VAL A 467 17.06 14.94 -6.55
N GLY A 468 17.72 13.83 -6.91
CA GLY A 468 18.06 13.53 -8.30
C GLY A 468 16.84 13.36 -9.21
N ALA A 469 15.75 12.77 -8.71
CA ALA A 469 14.49 12.65 -9.45
C ALA A 469 13.84 14.02 -9.69
N LEU A 470 13.87 14.91 -8.69
CA LEU A 470 13.40 16.29 -8.85
C LEU A 470 14.24 17.06 -9.87
N ALA A 471 15.57 16.94 -9.83
CA ALA A 471 16.45 17.60 -10.79
C ALA A 471 16.12 17.21 -12.24
N ARG A 472 15.93 15.91 -12.49
CA ARG A 472 15.51 15.42 -13.82
C ARG A 472 14.14 15.97 -14.22
N ALA A 473 13.14 15.85 -13.34
CA ALA A 473 11.79 16.33 -13.61
C ALA A 473 11.70 17.84 -13.85
N ALA A 474 12.57 18.61 -13.16
CA ALA A 474 12.71 20.05 -13.33
C ALA A 474 13.52 20.43 -14.58
N SER A 475 14.34 19.55 -15.15
CA SER A 475 15.14 19.87 -16.36
C SER A 475 14.45 19.52 -17.69
N GLU A 476 13.41 18.69 -17.69
CA GLU A 476 12.73 18.25 -18.92
C GLU A 476 12.02 19.42 -19.65
N PRO A 477 12.23 19.61 -20.96
CA PRO A 477 11.45 20.56 -21.77
C PRO A 477 9.95 20.21 -21.74
N GLN A 478 9.06 21.19 -21.89
CA GLN A 478 7.65 20.90 -22.18
C GLN A 478 7.58 20.17 -23.54
N GLU A 479 7.11 18.92 -23.53
CA GLU A 479 6.74 18.19 -24.77
C GLU A 479 5.50 18.81 -25.41
#